data_AF-A0A659QUS8-F1
#
_entry.id   AF-A0A659QUS8-F1
#
_cell.length_a   1.000
_cell.length_b   1.000
_cell.length_c   1.000
_cell.angle_alpha   90.00
_cell.angle_beta   90.00
_cell.angle_gamma   90.00
#
_symmetry.space_group_name_H-M   'P 1'
#
loop_
_entity.id
_entity.type
_entity.pdbx_description
1 polymer ?
#
loop_
_entity_poly.entity_id
_entity_poly.type
_entity_poly.pdbx_seq_one_letter_code
_entity_poly.pdbx_strand_id
1 'polypeptide(L)' 'VLIVEGHKAQEDDLPADALRTLALLQAELPLKKAAALAAEIHGVKKNALYKYALAQQEE' A
#
# COMPACT_ATOMS: atom_id res chain seq x y z
N VAL A 1 6.74 -23.91 8.84
CA VAL A 1 6.69 -22.51 9.32
C VAL A 1 6.98 -21.62 8.14
N LEU A 2 6.06 -20.73 7.76
CA LEU A 2 6.30 -19.75 6.70
C LEU A 2 6.92 -18.50 7.34
N ILE A 3 8.17 -18.20 6.99
CA ILE A 3 8.86 -16.98 7.41
C ILE A 3 8.70 -15.98 6.26
N VAL A 4 8.09 -14.83 6.55
CA VAL A 4 7.99 -13.72 5.60
C VAL A 4 9.15 -12.78 5.89
N GLU A 5 10.04 -12.61 4.91
CA GLU A 5 11.22 -11.76 5.00
C GLU A 5 10.82 -10.30 5.29
N GLY A 6 11.58 -9.65 6.18
CA GLY A 6 11.46 -8.23 6.44
C GLY A 6 12.04 -7.43 5.28
N HIS A 7 11.19 -6.91 4.40
CA HIS A 7 11.59 -5.99 3.35
C HIS A 7 12.06 -4.66 3.97
N LYS A 8 13.37 -4.37 3.86
CA LYS A 8 13.96 -3.08 4.23
C LYS A 8 13.41 -1.99 3.33
N ALA A 9 12.65 -1.05 3.87
CA ALA A 9 12.23 0.14 3.14
C ALA A 9 13.45 1.05 2.90
N GLN A 10 13.75 1.34 1.63
CA GLN A 10 14.48 2.54 1.25
C GLN A 10 13.64 3.76 1.67
N GLU A 11 14.27 4.81 2.18
CA GLU A 11 13.59 5.99 2.75
C GLU A 11 12.70 6.77 1.75
N ASP A 12 12.81 6.49 0.44
CA ASP A 12 11.96 7.03 -0.63
C ASP A 12 10.81 6.08 -1.05
N ASP A 13 10.78 4.85 -0.54
CA ASP A 13 9.75 3.86 -0.83
C ASP A 13 8.57 3.97 0.15
N LEU A 14 7.37 3.64 -0.36
CA LEU A 14 6.16 3.57 0.45
C LEU A 14 6.39 2.58 1.62
N PRO A 15 6.04 2.95 2.87
CA PRO A 15 6.24 2.06 4.00
C PRO A 15 5.47 0.76 3.80
N ALA A 16 6.13 -0.36 4.10
CA ALA A 16 5.58 -1.70 3.88
C ALA A 16 4.23 -1.91 4.56
N ASP A 17 4.01 -1.27 5.72
CA ASP A 17 2.73 -1.34 6.45
C ASP A 17 1.59 -0.61 5.72
N ALA A 18 1.90 0.48 5.00
CA ALA A 18 0.92 1.17 4.16
C ALA A 18 0.54 0.33 2.95
N LEU A 19 1.51 -0.35 2.33
CA LEU A 19 1.27 -1.26 1.21
C LEU A 19 0.43 -2.47 1.63
N ARG A 20 0.74 -3.07 2.78
CA ARG A 20 -0.06 -4.17 3.36
C ARG A 20 -1.49 -3.74 3.65
N THR A 21 -1.65 -2.55 4.24
CA THR A 21 -2.97 -2.00 4.56
C THR A 21 -3.77 -1.71 3.30
N LEU A 22 -3.13 -1.11 2.28
CA LEU A 22 -3.71 -0.90 0.96
C LEU A 22 -4.19 -2.21 0.33
N ALA A 23 -3.36 -3.26 0.34
CA ALA A 23 -3.67 -4.57 -0.23
C ALA A 23 -4.86 -5.25 0.47
N LEU A 24 -5.00 -5.09 1.79
CA LEU A 24 -6.16 -5.58 2.53
C LEU A 24 -7.41 -4.77 2.22
N LEU A 25 -7.30 -3.44 2.17
CA LEU A 25 -8.44 -2.55 1.92
C LEU A 25 -8.97 -2.66 0.50
N GLN A 26 -8.11 -2.85 -0.50
CA GLN A 26 -8.52 -2.96 -1.90
C GLN A 26 -9.29 -4.26 -2.21
N ALA A 27 -9.20 -5.28 -1.34
CA ALA A 27 -9.99 -6.51 -1.46
C ALA A 27 -11.48 -6.26 -1.14
N GLU A 28 -11.77 -5.30 -0.26
CA GLU A 28 -13.11 -5.01 0.24
C GLU A 28 -13.67 -3.66 -0.27
N LEU A 29 -12.80 -2.77 -0.78
CA LEU A 29 -13.13 -1.40 -1.16
C LEU A 29 -12.51 -1.02 -2.51
N PRO A 30 -13.11 -0.06 -3.24
CA PRO A 30 -12.51 0.48 -4.45
C PRO A 30 -11.10 1.05 -4.20
N LEU A 31 -10.18 0.85 -5.15
CA LEU A 31 -8.77 1.28 -5.11
C LEU A 31 -8.57 2.71 -4.58
N LYS A 32 -9.41 3.64 -5.06
CA LYS A 32 -9.37 5.06 -4.69
C LYS A 32 -9.66 5.28 -3.20
N LYS A 33 -10.57 4.51 -2.61
CA LYS A 33 -10.88 4.56 -1.17
C LYS A 33 -9.81 3.84 -0.35
N ALA A 34 -9.37 2.67 -0.80
CA ALA A 34 -8.30 1.93 -0.15
C ALA A 34 -6.99 2.75 -0.04
N ALA A 35 -6.58 3.42 -1.12
CA ALA A 35 -5.41 4.29 -1.12
C ALA A 35 -5.55 5.55 -0.26
N ALA A 36 -6.76 6.13 -0.18
CA ALA A 36 -7.01 7.27 0.71
C ALA A 36 -6.94 6.87 2.19
N LEU A 37 -7.55 5.74 2.55
CA LEU A 37 -7.55 5.23 3.92
C LEU A 37 -6.16 4.76 4.36
N ALA A 38 -5.46 4.00 3.53
CA ALA A 38 -4.09 3.60 3.83
C ALA A 38 -3.14 4.81 3.95
N ALA A 39 -3.35 5.86 3.15
CA ALA A 39 -2.63 7.12 3.29
C ALA A 39 -2.89 7.81 4.62
N GLU A 40 -4.15 7.87 5.05
CA GLU A 40 -4.55 8.50 6.31
C GLU A 40 -4.03 7.74 7.53
N ILE A 41 -4.11 6.40 7.50
CA ILE A 41 -3.65 5.51 8.58
C ILE A 41 -2.13 5.62 8.76
N HIS A 42 -1.36 5.69 7.67
CA HIS A 42 0.10 5.64 7.69
C HIS A 42 0.77 7.01 7.50
N GLY A 43 -0.01 8.08 7.36
CA GLY A 43 0.51 9.44 7.17
C GLY A 43 1.25 9.65 5.83
N VAL A 44 1.00 8.81 4.83
CA VAL A 44 1.67 8.88 3.53
C VAL A 44 0.83 9.56 2.46
N LYS A 45 1.42 9.91 1.31
CA LYS A 45 0.69 10.56 0.22
C LYS A 45 -0.23 9.56 -0.50
N LYS A 46 -1.55 9.79 -0.46
CA LYS A 46 -2.55 8.99 -1.21
C LYS A 46 -2.24 8.84 -2.70
N ASN A 47 -1.62 9.85 -3.31
CA ASN A 47 -1.24 9.80 -4.72
C ASN A 47 -0.12 8.79 -4.99
N ALA A 48 0.80 8.61 -4.04
CA ALA A 48 1.87 7.62 -4.17
C ALA A 48 1.29 6.20 -4.03
N LEU A 49 0.46 5.96 -3.01
CA LEU A 49 -0.25 4.69 -2.84
C LEU A 49 -1.15 4.36 -4.03
N TYR A 50 -1.91 5.32 -4.55
CA TYR A 50 -2.78 5.10 -5.70
C TYR A 50 -2.00 4.72 -6.96
N LYS A 51 -0.88 5.41 -7.24
CA LYS A 51 -0.02 5.08 -8.39
C LYS A 51 0.61 3.69 -8.25
N TYR A 52 1.08 3.35 -7.05
CA TYR A 52 1.60 2.02 -6.75
C TYR A 52 0.53 0.94 -6.97
N ALA A 53 -0.67 1.17 -6.45
CA ALA A 53 -1.78 0.23 -6.57
C ALA A 53 -2.25 0.06 -8.02
N LEU A 54 -2.22 1.14 -8.82
CA LEU A 54 -2.55 1.10 -10.25
C LEU A 54 -1.52 0.26 -11.01
N ALA A 55 -0.22 0.46 -10.76
CA ALA A 55 0.84 -0.32 -11.37
C ALA A 55 0.73 -1.81 -11.03
N GLN A 56 0.35 -2.15 -9.79
CA GLN A 56 0.09 -3.52 -9.35
C GLN A 56 -1.18 -4.17 -9.95
N GLN A 57 -2.10 -3.39 -10.53
CA GLN A 57 -3.30 -3.91 -11.21
C GLN A 57 -3.09 -4.10 -12.71
N GLU A 58 -2.03 -3.52 -13.27
CA GLU A 58 -1.69 -3.64 -14.70
C GLU A 58 -0.76 -4.85 -14.99
N GLU A 59 -0.35 -5.60 -13.96
CA GLU A 59 0.26 -6.95 -14.03
C GLU A 59 -0.77 -8.05 -13.78
#